data_AF-A0A2X3EPR3-F1
#
_entry.id   AF-A0A2X3EPR3-F1
#
_cell.length_a   1.000
_cell.length_b   1.000
_cell.length_c   1.000
_cell.angle_alpha   90.00
_cell.angle_beta   90.00
_cell.angle_gamma   90.00
#
_symmetry.space_group_name_H-M   'P 1'
#
loop_
_entity.id
_entity.type
_entity.pdbx_description
1 polymer ?
#
loop_
_entity_poly.entity_id
_entity_poly.type
_entity_poly.pdbx_seq_one_letter_code
_entity_poly.pdbx_strand_id
1 'polypeptide(L)'
;MREHLQEEGVIQFLLKSFVDGDWRFNVPVLWDQYPHIVGWETIPAWPHPTQFIPGGNSPYVTDAYRDALLAQFPQAGPRHRRRRTLGPCRETRGGVTRHPPLSDEHRRLIG
;
A
#
# COMPACT_ATOMS: atom_id res chain seq x y z
N MET A 1 2.35 11.55 22.53
CA MET A 1 1.96 10.48 21.57
C MET A 1 2.61 9.13 21.90
N ARG A 2 3.94 9.04 22.05
CA ARG A 2 4.63 7.80 22.50
C ARG A 2 4.16 7.26 23.85
N GLU A 3 3.70 8.14 24.74
CA GLU A 3 3.10 7.74 26.02
C GLU A 3 1.75 7.01 25.86
N HIS A 4 1.09 7.13 24.71
CA HIS A 4 -0.24 6.55 24.44
C HIS A 4 -0.24 5.50 23.33
N LEU A 5 0.80 5.45 22.48
CA LEU A 5 0.93 4.51 21.37
C LEU A 5 2.27 3.80 21.47
N GLN A 6 2.25 2.47 21.48
CA GLN A 6 3.46 1.65 21.55
C GLN A 6 4.05 1.35 20.16
N GLU A 7 3.25 1.49 19.11
CA GLU A 7 3.64 1.19 17.74
C GLU A 7 4.26 2.42 17.06
N GLU A 8 5.60 2.47 16.98
CA GLU A 8 6.31 3.59 16.35
C GLU A 8 5.86 3.83 14.89
N GLY A 9 5.51 2.78 14.15
CA GLY A 9 4.98 2.90 12.79
C GLY A 9 3.67 3.70 12.73
N VAL A 10 2.78 3.51 13.71
CA VAL A 10 1.51 4.24 13.81
C VAL A 10 1.76 5.71 14.15
N ILE A 11 2.71 5.98 15.06
CA ILE A 11 3.11 7.36 15.40
C ILE A 11 3.62 8.10 14.16
N GLN A 12 4.55 7.50 13.43
CA GLN A 12 5.09 8.09 12.20
C GLN A 12 4.02 8.25 11.12
N PHE A 13 3.07 7.31 11.03
CA PHE A 13 1.93 7.44 10.13
C PHE A 13 1.04 8.65 10.48
N LEU A 14 0.65 8.81 11.74
CA LEU A 14 -0.16 9.94 12.18
C LEU A 14 0.56 11.28 11.95
N LEU A 15 1.86 11.35 12.25
CA LEU A 15 2.65 12.57 12.08
C LEU A 15 2.76 13.05 10.63
N LYS A 16 2.53 12.19 9.63
CA LYS A 16 2.44 12.63 8.22
C LYS A 16 1.28 13.61 7.97
N SER A 17 0.24 13.54 8.81
CA SER A 17 -0.93 14.42 8.73
C SER A 17 -0.84 15.62 9.68
N PHE A 18 0.25 15.76 10.44
CA PHE A 18 0.49 16.89 11.32
C PHE A 18 1.47 17.86 10.64
N VAL A 19 0.97 19.03 10.22
CA VAL A 19 1.76 20.00 9.45
C VAL A 19 1.51 21.41 9.99
N ASP A 20 2.58 22.19 10.10
CA ASP A 20 2.57 23.58 10.58
C ASP A 20 1.94 23.78 11.97
N GLY A 21 1.98 22.74 12.82
CA GLY A 21 1.42 22.78 14.17
C GLY A 21 -0.03 22.32 14.27
N ASP A 22 -0.67 21.98 13.14
CA ASP A 22 -2.06 21.58 13.08
C ASP A 22 -2.27 20.18 12.50
N TRP A 23 -3.35 19.54 12.93
CA TRP A 23 -3.81 18.27 12.36
C TRP A 23 -4.61 18.54 11.09
N ARG A 24 -4.22 17.89 9.98
CA ARG A 24 -5.04 17.87 8.76
C ARG A 24 -6.30 17.02 8.87
N PHE A 25 -6.36 16.16 9.88
CA PHE A 25 -7.56 15.40 10.18
C PHE A 25 -8.58 16.29 10.89
N ASN A 26 -9.85 16.16 10.48
CA ASN A 26 -10.96 16.75 11.22
C ASN A 26 -11.27 15.88 12.45
N VAL A 27 -10.44 16.00 13.49
CA VAL A 27 -10.50 15.15 14.70
C VAL A 27 -11.89 15.17 15.36
N PRO A 28 -12.58 16.32 15.52
CA PRO A 28 -13.92 16.33 16.11
C PRO A 28 -14.93 15.49 15.32
N VAL A 29 -14.93 15.60 13.99
CA VAL A 29 -15.85 14.82 13.13
C VAL A 29 -15.48 13.35 13.13
N LEU A 30 -14.19 13.01 13.08
CA LEU A 30 -13.74 11.62 13.15
C LEU A 30 -14.14 10.95 14.47
N TRP A 31 -14.11 11.71 15.57
CA TRP A 31 -14.57 11.22 16.87
C TRP A 31 -16.07 10.97 16.89
N ASP A 32 -16.86 11.95 16.44
CA ASP A 32 -18.32 11.87 16.40
C ASP A 32 -18.82 10.76 15.46
N GLN A 33 -18.17 10.59 14.31
CA GLN A 33 -18.54 9.62 13.28
C GLN A 33 -17.79 8.29 13.38
N TYR A 34 -17.02 8.07 14.46
CA TYR A 34 -16.27 6.84 14.65
C TYR A 34 -17.12 5.56 14.52
N PRO A 35 -18.36 5.50 15.05
CA PRO A 35 -19.23 4.33 14.87
C PRO A 35 -19.52 4.00 13.40
N HIS A 36 -19.63 5.01 12.53
CA HIS A 36 -19.86 4.83 11.10
C HIS A 36 -18.58 4.43 10.36
N ILE A 37 -17.41 4.86 10.84
CA ILE A 37 -16.12 4.52 10.25
C ILE A 37 -15.75 3.06 10.52
N VAL A 38 -15.97 2.57 11.75
CA VAL A 38 -15.69 1.17 12.12
C VAL A 38 -16.84 0.22 11.82
N GLY A 39 -18.05 0.75 11.69
CA GLY A 39 -19.25 0.00 11.33
C GLY A 39 -19.30 -0.38 9.87
N TRP A 40 -20.33 -1.13 9.51
CA TRP A 40 -20.60 -1.51 8.13
C TRP A 40 -22.11 -1.70 7.91
N GLU A 41 -22.60 -1.26 6.76
CA GLU A 41 -23.94 -1.55 6.29
C GLU A 41 -23.89 -2.66 5.24
N THR A 42 -24.70 -3.72 5.43
CA THR A 42 -24.72 -4.85 4.51
C THR A 42 -25.17 -4.40 3.11
N ILE A 43 -24.34 -4.70 2.11
CA ILE A 43 -24.64 -4.41 0.71
C ILE A 43 -25.19 -5.65 -0.02
N PRO A 44 -25.94 -5.47 -1.12
CA PRO A 44 -26.28 -6.58 -2.01
C PRO A 44 -25.03 -7.28 -2.55
N ALA A 45 -25.18 -8.57 -2.89
CA ALA A 45 -24.08 -9.36 -3.41
C ALA A 45 -23.46 -8.73 -4.68
N TRP A 46 -22.16 -8.49 -4.64
CA TRP A 46 -21.37 -7.98 -5.74
C TRP A 46 -20.96 -9.13 -6.68
N PRO A 47 -21.46 -9.19 -7.93
CA PRO A 47 -21.35 -10.38 -8.77
C PRO A 47 -20.03 -10.49 -9.56
N HIS A 48 -19.00 -9.73 -9.19
CA HIS A 48 -17.70 -9.74 -9.88
C HIS A 48 -16.57 -10.23 -8.97
N PRO A 49 -15.42 -10.66 -9.55
CA PRO A 49 -14.28 -11.08 -8.75
C PRO A 49 -13.72 -9.95 -7.89
N THR A 50 -13.56 -10.21 -6.59
CA THR A 50 -12.98 -9.26 -5.62
C THR A 50 -11.78 -9.89 -4.91
N GLN A 51 -10.70 -9.14 -4.75
CA GLN A 51 -9.48 -9.61 -4.09
C GLN A 51 -9.33 -8.97 -2.70
N PHE A 52 -9.26 -9.81 -1.67
CA PHE A 52 -8.90 -9.41 -0.32
C PHE A 52 -7.45 -9.79 -0.04
N ILE A 53 -6.68 -8.86 0.53
CA ILE A 53 -5.26 -9.06 0.90
C ILE A 53 -5.15 -8.86 2.41
N PRO A 54 -5.43 -9.90 3.22
CA PRO A 54 -5.24 -9.81 4.67
C PRO A 54 -3.75 -9.73 4.99
N GLY A 55 -3.39 -8.87 5.95
CA GLY A 55 -2.06 -8.89 6.55
C GLY A 55 -1.92 -10.11 7.46
N GLY A 56 -0.77 -10.79 7.43
CA GLY A 56 -0.59 -12.08 8.13
C GLY A 56 -0.95 -12.05 9.63
N ASN A 57 -0.56 -10.99 10.35
CA ASN A 57 -0.86 -10.81 11.78
C ASN A 57 -1.95 -9.74 12.02
N SER A 58 -2.79 -9.50 11.02
CA SER A 58 -3.77 -8.40 11.03
C SER A 58 -5.14 -8.90 11.47
N PRO A 59 -5.73 -8.40 12.56
CA PRO A 59 -7.02 -8.86 13.07
C PRO A 59 -8.22 -8.36 12.25
N TYR A 60 -8.00 -7.61 11.15
CA TYR A 60 -9.08 -7.00 10.38
C TYR A 60 -9.91 -8.00 9.55
N VAL A 61 -9.32 -9.12 9.13
CA VAL A 61 -10.03 -10.16 8.37
C VAL A 61 -9.76 -11.50 9.05
N THR A 62 -10.64 -11.85 9.99
CA THR A 62 -10.63 -13.13 10.68
C THR A 62 -11.67 -14.08 10.08
N ASP A 63 -11.57 -15.36 10.40
CA ASP A 63 -12.55 -16.37 9.95
C ASP A 63 -13.98 -16.06 10.42
N ALA A 64 -14.15 -15.31 11.51
CA ALA A 64 -15.47 -14.91 12.00
C ALA A 64 -16.25 -14.02 11.01
N TYR A 65 -15.55 -13.27 10.15
CA TYR A 65 -16.17 -12.40 9.15
C TYR A 65 -16.33 -13.07 7.79
N ARG A 66 -15.90 -14.33 7.64
CA ARG A 66 -15.83 -15.01 6.35
C ARG A 66 -17.19 -15.18 5.69
N ASP A 67 -18.20 -15.56 6.47
CA ASP A 67 -19.55 -15.80 5.94
C ASP A 67 -20.21 -14.49 5.50
N ALA A 68 -20.06 -13.42 6.30
CA ALA A 68 -20.55 -12.09 5.95
C ALA A 68 -19.85 -11.51 4.70
N LEU A 69 -18.57 -11.82 4.52
CA LEU A 69 -17.80 -11.42 3.34
C LEU A 69 -18.27 -12.19 2.10
N LEU A 70 -18.46 -13.51 2.19
CA LEU A 70 -18.91 -14.33 1.05
C LEU A 70 -20.37 -14.06 0.66
N ALA A 71 -21.22 -13.67 1.61
CA ALA A 71 -22.58 -13.25 1.30
C ALA A 71 -22.61 -11.99 0.40
N GLN A 72 -21.69 -11.06 0.64
CA GLN A 72 -21.61 -9.79 -0.09
C GLN A 72 -20.68 -9.87 -1.31
N PHE A 73 -19.70 -10.77 -1.30
CA PHE A 73 -18.72 -10.96 -2.37
C PHE A 73 -18.57 -12.46 -2.67
N PRO A 74 -19.54 -13.09 -3.35
CA PRO A 74 -19.54 -14.53 -3.61
C PRO A 74 -18.34 -15.01 -4.45
N GLN A 75 -17.74 -14.12 -5.25
CA GLN A 75 -16.53 -14.40 -6.03
C GLN A 75 -15.24 -13.93 -5.34
N ALA A 76 -15.28 -13.64 -4.04
CA ALA A 76 -14.11 -13.41 -3.21
C ALA A 76 -13.37 -14.73 -2.92
N GLY A 77 -12.80 -15.30 -3.97
CA GLY A 77 -12.02 -16.52 -3.88
C GLY A 77 -10.56 -16.23 -3.54
N PRO A 78 -9.86 -17.17 -2.89
CA PRO A 78 -8.41 -17.12 -2.80
C PRO A 78 -7.88 -17.30 -4.22
N ARG A 79 -7.65 -16.19 -4.94
CA ARG A 79 -6.59 -16.19 -5.93
C ARG A 79 -5.33 -16.37 -5.10
N HIS A 80 -4.94 -17.62 -4.86
CA HIS A 80 -3.55 -17.97 -4.75
C HIS A 80 -2.88 -17.15 -5.83
N ARG A 81 -2.13 -16.11 -5.46
CA ARG A 81 -1.02 -15.68 -6.29
C ARG A 81 -0.23 -16.96 -6.41
N ARG A 82 -0.46 -17.73 -7.49
CA ARG A 82 0.57 -18.60 -8.00
C ARG A 82 1.76 -17.67 -8.01
N ARG A 83 2.73 -17.95 -7.14
CA ARG A 83 4.02 -17.28 -7.20
C ARG A 83 4.34 -17.37 -8.69
N ARG A 84 4.23 -16.26 -9.42
CA ARG A 84 5.12 -16.09 -10.56
C ARG A 84 6.44 -16.21 -9.84
N THR A 85 7.07 -17.36 -9.98
CA THR A 85 8.50 -17.49 -9.81
C THR A 85 9.02 -16.26 -10.53
N LEU A 86 9.47 -15.26 -9.76
CA LEU A 86 10.41 -14.31 -10.33
C LEU A 86 11.51 -15.24 -10.83
N GLY A 87 11.58 -15.40 -12.15
CA GLY A 87 12.77 -15.97 -12.76
C GLY A 87 13.97 -15.25 -12.15
N PRO A 88 15.10 -15.96 -11.97
CA PRO A 88 16.27 -15.40 -11.32
C PRO A 88 16.52 -14.01 -11.90
N CYS A 89 16.59 -13.02 -11.01
CA CYS A 89 16.98 -11.66 -11.35
C CYS A 89 18.27 -11.81 -12.15
N ARG A 90 18.20 -11.57 -13.47
CA ARG A 90 19.34 -11.71 -14.35
C ARG A 90 20.24 -10.55 -13.99
N GLU A 91 21.21 -10.85 -13.13
CA GLU A 91 22.29 -9.95 -12.74
C GLU A 91 23.02 -9.57 -14.03
N THR A 92 22.63 -8.44 -14.62
CA THR A 92 23.36 -7.81 -15.70
C THR A 92 24.70 -7.42 -15.13
N ARG A 93 25.71 -8.28 -15.31
CA ARG A 93 27.12 -7.94 -15.11
C ARG A 93 27.36 -6.60 -15.80
N GLY A 94 27.72 -5.60 -15.01
CA GLY A 94 28.16 -4.31 -15.50
C GLY A 94 29.37 -4.50 -16.41
N GLY A 95 29.13 -4.48 -17.71
CA GLY A 95 30.15 -4.20 -18.70
C GLY A 95 30.35 -2.70 -18.74
N VAL A 96 31.53 -2.23 -18.32
CA VAL A 96 31.97 -0.85 -18.51
C VAL A 96 32.05 -0.60 -20.03
N THR A 97 31.06 0.07 -20.58
CA THR A 97 31.12 0.58 -21.95
C THR A 97 32.09 1.76 -21.95
N ARG A 98 33.33 1.53 -22.38
CA ARG A 98 34.26 2.62 -22.70
C ARG A 98 33.66 3.38 -23.90
N HIS A 99 33.23 4.62 -23.66
CA HIS A 99 32.86 5.54 -24.74
C HIS A 99 34.10 5.78 -25.62
N PRO A 100 33.99 5.74 -26.96
CA PRO A 100 35.08 6.17 -27.83
C PRO A 100 35.32 7.69 -27.68
N PRO A 101 36.57 8.17 -27.81
CA PRO A 101 36.86 9.60 -27.71
C PRO A 101 36.16 10.37 -28.85
N LEU A 102 35.57 11.51 -28.49
CA LEU A 102 34.92 12.44 -29.41
C LEU A 102 35.92 12.94 -30.46
N SER A 103 35.54 12.87 -31.73
CA SER A 103 36.28 13.40 -32.87
C SER A 103 36.49 14.92 -32.74
N ASP A 104 37.64 15.42 -33.21
CA ASP A 104 38.13 16.81 -33.08
C ASP A 104 37.18 17.91 -33.60
N GLU A 105 36.12 17.55 -34.32
CA GLU A 105 35.15 18.47 -34.89
C GLU A 105 34.28 19.17 -33.81
N HIS A 106 34.07 18.54 -32.65
CA HIS A 106 33.28 19.12 -31.56
C HIS A 106 34.03 20.16 -30.71
N ARG A 107 35.34 20.33 -30.89
CA ARG A 107 36.16 21.24 -30.08
C ARG A 107 36.21 22.67 -30.63
N ARG A 108 35.64 22.94 -31.80
CA ARG A 108 35.62 24.29 -32.44
C ARG A 108 34.34 25.09 -32.20
N LEU A 109 33.33 24.54 -31.52
CA LEU A 109 32.03 25.20 -31.28
C LEU A 109 31.86 25.73 -29.85
N ILE A 110 32.88 25.59 -29.00
CA ILE A 110 33.00 26.29 -27.72
C ILE A 110 34.28 27.13 -27.80
N GLY A 111 34.18 28.26 -28.52
CA GLY A 111 35.21 29.29 -28.64
C GLY A 111 34.51 30.61 -28.89
#